data_AF-A0A3C0P3A8-F1
#
_entry.id   AF-A0A3C0P3A8-F1
#
_cell.length_a   1.000
_cell.length_b   1.000
_cell.length_c   1.000
_cell.angle_alpha   90.00
_cell.angle_beta   90.00
_cell.angle_gamma   90.00
#
_symmetry.space_group_name_H-M   'P 1'
#
loop_
_entity.id
_entity.type
_entity.pdbx_description
1 polymer ?
#
loop_
_entity_poly.entity_id
_entity_poly.type
_entity_poly.pdbx_seq_one_letter_code
_entity_poly.pdbx_strand_id
1 'polypeptide(L)' 'NNVWNYDYYGDARTIDTHVKKLRSKLGDKGEYIKTIWGMGYKFEVPQE' A
#
# COMPACT_ATOMS: atom_id res chain seq x y z
N ASN A 1 15.06 -7.05 3.38
CA ASN A 1 13.64 -7.45 3.47
C ASN A 1 12.90 -6.54 4.44
N ASN A 2 12.97 -5.21 4.27
CA ASN A 2 12.21 -4.22 5.04
C ASN A 2 12.37 -2.87 4.30
N VAL A 3 11.41 -2.52 3.45
CA VAL A 3 11.40 -1.21 2.75
C VAL A 3 11.09 -0.07 3.72
N TRP A 4 10.46 -0.42 4.84
CA TRP A 4 10.17 0.47 5.94
C TRP A 4 10.62 -0.30 7.17
N ASN A 5 11.77 0.05 7.74
CA ASN A 5 12.00 -0.31 9.14
C ASN A 5 10.77 0.18 9.90
N TYR A 6 10.20 -0.67 10.74
CA TYR A 6 9.05 -0.38 11.60
C TYR A 6 9.26 0.88 12.49
N ASP A 7 10.43 1.51 12.42
CA ASP A 7 10.83 2.80 12.99
C ASP A 7 10.33 4.02 12.20
N TYR A 8 9.51 3.88 11.14
CA TYR A 8 8.85 5.05 10.56
C TYR A 8 7.76 5.55 11.51
N TYR A 9 8.15 6.45 12.42
CA TYR A 9 7.29 7.25 13.32
C TYR A 9 6.40 8.27 12.57
N GLY A 10 6.06 8.03 11.31
CA GLY A 10 5.12 8.87 10.57
C GLY A 10 3.69 8.41 10.83
N ASP A 11 2.78 9.37 10.86
CA ASP A 11 1.35 9.14 11.03
C ASP A 11 0.82 8.17 9.96
N ALA A 12 0.12 7.12 10.38
CA ALA A 12 -0.51 6.15 9.48
C ALA A 12 -1.34 6.83 8.37
N ARG A 13 -1.91 8.00 8.67
CA ARG A 13 -2.66 8.84 7.71
C ARG A 13 -1.83 9.29 6.50
N THR A 14 -0.52 9.47 6.66
CA THR A 14 0.39 9.82 5.56
C THR A 14 0.53 8.64 4.59
N ILE A 15 0.67 7.41 5.10
CA ILE A 15 0.77 6.20 4.28
C ILE A 15 -0.49 6.02 3.43
N ASP A 16 -1.68 6.19 4.03
CA ASP A 16 -2.96 6.07 3.32
C ASP A 16 -3.04 7.04 2.13
N THR A 17 -2.57 8.28 2.32
CA THR A 17 -2.54 9.30 1.27
C THR A 17 -1.60 8.90 0.13
N HIS A 18 -0.41 8.38 0.45
CA HIS A 18 0.53 7.91 -0.56
C HIS A 18 0.02 6.69 -1.31
N VAL A 19 -0.58 5.72 -0.61
CA VAL A 19 -1.17 4.53 -1.23
C VAL A 19 -2.34 4.90 -2.13
N LYS A 20 -3.19 5.84 -1.71
CA LYS A 20 -4.29 6.34 -2.54
C LYS A 20 -3.78 7.02 -3.82
N LYS A 21 -2.78 7.90 -3.70
CA LYS A 21 -2.14 8.56 -4.85
C LYS A 21 -1.46 7.53 -5.77
N LEU A 22 -0.81 6.53 -5.21
CA LEU A 22 -0.14 5.47 -5.97
C LEU A 22 -1.16 4.63 -6.76
N ARG A 23 -2.24 4.16 -6.13
CA ARG A 23 -3.32 3.44 -6.81
C ARG A 23 -3.89 4.25 -7.98
N SER A 24 -4.14 5.55 -7.77
CA SER A 24 -4.63 6.45 -8.82
C SER A 24 -3.64 6.58 -9.99
N LYS A 25 -2.33 6.63 -9.73
CA LYS A 25 -1.31 6.68 -10.79
C LYS A 25 -1.13 5.37 -11.54
N LEU A 26 -1.44 4.24 -10.92
CA LEU A 26 -1.32 2.90 -11.51
C LEU A 26 -2.53 2.52 -12.39
N GLY A 27 -3.62 3.28 -12.34
CA GLY A 27 -4.87 2.95 -13.06
C GLY A 27 -5.39 1.58 -12.63
N ASP A 28 -5.73 0.73 -13.60
CA ASP A 28 -6.26 -0.62 -13.37
C ASP A 28 -5.32 -1.50 -12.55
N LYS A 29 -4.00 -1.28 -12.67
CA LYS A 29 -2.98 -2.00 -11.88
C LYS A 29 -2.98 -1.61 -10.40
N GLY A 30 -3.69 -0.54 -10.02
CA GLY A 30 -3.89 -0.14 -8.64
C GLY A 30 -4.63 -1.21 -7.81
N GLU A 31 -5.39 -2.09 -8.47
CA GLU A 31 -6.10 -3.21 -7.84
C GLU A 31 -5.17 -4.26 -7.24
N TYR A 32 -3.90 -4.31 -7.67
CA TYR A 32 -2.89 -5.21 -7.13
C TYR A 32 -2.46 -4.80 -5.71
N ILE A 33 -2.68 -3.53 -5.33
CA ILE A 33 -2.44 -3.09 -3.95
C ILE A 33 -3.71 -3.34 -3.14
N LYS A 34 -3.71 -4.35 -2.28
CA LYS A 34 -4.81 -4.70 -1.38
C LYS A 34 -4.65 -4.07 -0.01
N THR A 35 -5.77 -3.67 0.59
CA THR A 35 -5.81 -3.22 1.99
C THR A 35 -6.05 -4.45 2.88
N ILE A 36 -5.18 -4.67 3.85
CA ILE A 36 -5.33 -5.68 4.90
C ILE A 36 -5.72 -4.96 6.19
N TRP A 37 -6.97 -5.10 6.60
CA TRP A 37 -7.50 -4.42 7.78
C TRP A 37 -6.69 -4.75 9.04
N GLY A 38 -6.30 -3.72 9.79
CA GLY A 38 -5.49 -3.86 11.00
C GLY A 38 -4.00 -4.18 10.77
N MET A 39 -3.56 -4.38 9.52
CA MET A 39 -2.16 -4.71 9.19
C MET A 39 -1.51 -3.76 8.17
N GLY A 40 -2.27 -3.15 7.25
CA GLY A 40 -1.75 -2.19 6.27
C GLY A 40 -2.05 -2.60 4.83
N TYR A 41 -1.03 -2.68 3.97
CA TYR A 41 -1.19 -2.89 2.53
C TYR A 41 -0.30 -4.01 2.01
N LYS A 42 -0.81 -4.77 1.04
CA LYS A 42 -0.10 -5.89 0.38
C LYS A 42 -0.18 -5.72 -1.13
N PHE A 43 0.90 -6.04 -1.84
CA PHE A 43 0.88 -6.19 -3.29
C PHE A 43 0.62 -7.65 -3.66
N GLU A 44 -0.37 -7.90 -4.51
CA GLU A 44 -0.76 -9.22 -4.98
C GLU A 44 -1.21 -9.16 -6.44
N VAL A 45 -0.65 -10.03 -7.27
CA VAL A 45 -1.03 -10.17 -8.69
C VAL A 45 -2.03 -11.31 -8.78
N PRO A 46 -3.24 -11.09 -9.35
CA PRO A 46 -4.18 -12.17 -9.63
C PRO A 46 -3.48 -13.21 -10.52
N GLN A 47 -3.45 -14.47 -10.10
CA GLN A 47 -3.05 -15.57 -10.97
C GLN A 47 -4.23 -15.90 -11.88
N GLU A 48 -3.99 -15.92 -13.20
CA GLU A 48 -4.92 -16.45 -14.20
C GLU A 48 -5.12 -17.96 -14.05
#